data_AF-A0A7S1DVB6-F1
#
_entry.id   AF-A0A7S1DVB6-F1
#
_cell.length_a   1.000
_cell.length_b   1.000
_cell.length_c   1.000
_cell.angle_alpha   90.00
_cell.angle_beta   90.00
_cell.angle_gamma   90.00
#
_symmetry.space_group_name_H-M   'P 1'
#
loop_
_entity.id
_entity.type
_entity.pdbx_description
1 polymer ?
#
loop_
_entity_poly.entity_id
_entity_poly.type
_entity_poly.pdbx_seq_one_letter_code
_entity_poly.pdbx_strand_id
1 'polypeptide(L)'
;GEGSFLMDNCGGDVVNITAAMRTPLAPQTTWARDVEYFEVEEQLPVQRTARYIVVANSFDGSTYTVDSALYEWTGGRLEAVAPNPFENTKGAYHWRHFVMGGAHYLVVANHYDDQGNGYGSPSVIYKLAYSAALGKSAFTPVQSISTAGAAAWEAFAVGEDTYLAVANYFNGSHFDINSKVFKLARTNPDTPLPRVVSVQSIPTRELMSM
;
A
#
# COMPACT_ATOMS: atom_id res chain seq x y z
N GLY A 1 -25.89 36.54 5.63
CA GLY A 1 -25.95 36.32 7.08
C GLY A 1 -25.81 34.83 7.31
N GLU A 2 -25.10 34.49 8.39
CA GLU A 2 -24.84 33.14 8.91
C GLU A 2 -23.79 32.32 8.16
N GLY A 3 -22.73 31.79 8.77
CA GLY A 3 -22.24 31.88 10.15
C GLY A 3 -20.77 31.47 10.18
N SER A 4 -19.92 32.29 10.80
CA SER A 4 -18.51 31.99 11.03
C SER A 4 -18.38 31.04 12.21
N PHE A 5 -17.87 29.83 11.98
CA PHE A 5 -17.47 28.93 13.05
C PHE A 5 -16.09 29.36 13.55
N LEU A 6 -16.05 30.01 14.71
CA LEU A 6 -14.82 30.28 15.44
C LEU A 6 -14.45 29.02 16.21
N MET A 7 -13.34 28.37 15.86
CA MET A 7 -12.67 27.45 16.77
C MET A 7 -11.60 28.20 17.55
N ASP A 8 -11.62 27.96 18.86
CA ASP A 8 -10.78 28.58 19.86
C ASP A 8 -9.28 28.40 19.61
N ASN A 9 -8.58 29.44 20.02
CA ASN A 9 -7.17 29.71 19.82
C ASN A 9 -6.31 28.86 20.78
N CYS A 10 -5.72 27.78 20.28
CA CYS A 10 -4.56 27.13 20.90
C CYS A 10 -3.31 27.33 20.04
N GLY A 11 -2.70 28.52 20.13
CA GLY A 11 -1.26 28.74 20.23
C GLY A 11 -0.27 28.07 19.26
N GLY A 12 -0.70 27.58 18.09
CA GLY A 12 0.18 27.14 17.01
C GLY A 12 -0.03 28.03 15.80
N ASP A 13 1.04 28.43 15.13
CA ASP A 13 1.01 29.24 13.92
C ASP A 13 -0.06 28.74 12.94
N VAL A 14 -1.16 29.50 12.82
CA VAL A 14 -2.17 29.28 11.81
C VAL A 14 -1.52 29.66 10.48
N VAL A 15 -0.90 28.68 9.83
CA VAL A 15 -0.42 28.85 8.45
C VAL A 15 -1.64 29.21 7.61
N ASN A 16 -1.66 30.44 7.08
CA ASN A 16 -2.72 30.91 6.17
C ASN A 16 -2.83 29.94 4.98
N ILE A 17 -3.85 29.08 5.00
CA ILE A 17 -4.09 28.00 4.02
C ILE A 17 -4.70 28.56 2.72
N THR A 18 -4.20 29.67 2.19
CA THR A 18 -4.79 30.33 1.02
C THR A 18 -3.72 30.86 0.08
N ALA A 19 -3.09 29.96 -0.69
CA ALA A 19 -2.51 30.21 -2.03
C ALA A 19 -1.78 28.96 -2.58
N ALA A 20 -1.16 28.14 -1.72
CA ALA A 20 -0.30 27.02 -2.12
C ALA A 20 -1.05 25.78 -2.67
N MET A 21 -2.38 25.73 -2.61
CA MET A 21 -3.20 24.58 -3.07
C MET A 21 -3.45 24.53 -4.59
N ARG A 22 -2.89 25.43 -5.39
CA ARG A 22 -3.21 25.50 -6.83
C ARG A 22 -2.30 24.67 -7.74
N THR A 23 -1.20 24.12 -7.22
CA THR A 23 -0.37 23.19 -7.99
C THR A 23 -0.79 21.77 -7.62
N PRO A 24 -1.34 20.97 -8.55
CA PRO A 24 -1.72 19.61 -8.27
C PRO A 24 -0.48 18.79 -7.83
N LEU A 25 -0.60 18.03 -6.73
CA LEU A 25 0.46 17.11 -6.29
C LEU A 25 0.60 15.99 -7.34
N ALA A 26 1.81 15.72 -7.83
CA ALA A 26 2.09 14.65 -8.78
C ALA A 26 2.87 13.53 -8.07
N PRO A 27 2.51 12.24 -8.17
CA PRO A 27 1.46 11.69 -9.03
C PRO A 27 0.06 12.11 -8.57
N GLN A 28 -0.87 12.30 -9.53
CA GLN A 28 -2.27 12.63 -9.24
C GLN A 28 -2.99 11.39 -8.68
N THR A 29 -3.93 11.57 -7.76
CA THR A 29 -4.82 10.49 -7.37
C THR A 29 -5.91 10.33 -8.44
N THR A 30 -6.19 9.11 -8.86
CA THR A 30 -7.19 8.84 -9.89
C THR A 30 -7.95 7.56 -9.59
N TRP A 31 -9.28 7.70 -9.53
CA TRP A 31 -10.20 6.66 -9.07
C TRP A 31 -9.67 5.95 -7.81
N ALA A 32 -9.22 6.77 -6.85
CA ALA A 32 -8.61 6.27 -5.64
C ALA A 32 -9.59 5.36 -4.87
N ARG A 33 -9.12 4.18 -4.48
CA ARG A 33 -9.93 3.15 -3.79
C ARG A 33 -9.64 3.06 -2.30
N ASP A 34 -8.43 3.43 -1.93
CA ASP A 34 -7.91 3.30 -0.57
C ASP A 34 -6.77 4.29 -0.33
N VAL A 35 -6.57 4.62 0.94
CA VAL A 35 -5.50 5.49 1.45
C VAL A 35 -4.95 4.87 2.72
N GLU A 36 -3.66 4.52 2.73
CA GLU A 36 -2.98 3.96 3.90
C GLU A 36 -1.96 4.96 4.44
N TYR A 37 -2.09 5.28 5.73
CA TYR A 37 -1.12 6.08 6.48
C TYR A 37 -0.18 5.17 7.27
N PHE A 38 1.11 5.53 7.32
CA PHE A 38 2.07 4.85 8.19
C PHE A 38 3.25 5.74 8.57
N GLU A 39 3.85 5.42 9.72
CA GLU A 39 5.09 6.05 10.19
C GLU A 39 6.27 5.09 10.04
N VAL A 40 7.45 5.66 9.80
CA VAL A 40 8.72 4.94 9.67
C VAL A 40 9.77 5.63 10.50
N GLU A 41 10.45 4.88 11.37
CA GLU A 41 11.66 5.32 12.05
C GLU A 41 12.88 5.07 11.15
N GLU A 42 13.16 6.02 10.26
CA GLU A 42 14.32 5.96 9.38
C GLU A 42 15.60 6.15 10.19
N GLN A 43 16.60 5.30 9.97
CA GLN A 43 17.90 5.40 10.64
C GLN A 43 18.94 6.13 9.78
N LEU A 44 18.74 6.14 8.47
CA LEU A 44 19.65 6.74 7.48
C LEU A 44 18.85 7.63 6.52
N PRO A 45 19.45 8.73 6.02
CA PRO A 45 20.82 9.18 6.32
C PRO A 45 20.94 9.82 7.71
N VAL A 46 19.80 10.20 8.31
CA VAL A 46 19.69 10.72 9.67
C VAL A 46 18.50 10.08 10.34
N GLN A 47 18.58 9.89 11.66
CA GLN A 47 17.47 9.32 12.41
C GLN A 47 16.28 10.29 12.40
N ARG A 48 15.13 9.85 11.89
CA ARG A 48 13.89 10.64 11.87
C ARG A 48 12.65 9.77 11.76
N THR A 49 11.53 10.28 12.27
CA THR A 49 10.20 9.75 11.98
C THR A 49 9.71 10.33 10.65
N ALA A 50 9.65 9.50 9.61
CA ALA A 50 8.99 9.83 8.34
C ALA A 50 7.52 9.42 8.38
N ARG A 51 6.65 10.22 7.78
CA ARG A 51 5.19 10.01 7.74
C ARG A 51 4.75 9.90 6.30
N TYR A 52 4.20 8.76 5.94
CA TYR A 52 3.83 8.48 4.57
C TYR A 52 2.34 8.26 4.44
N ILE A 53 1.82 8.65 3.28
CA ILE A 53 0.47 8.36 2.83
C ILE A 53 0.58 7.76 1.44
N VAL A 54 0.11 6.52 1.27
CA VAL A 54 0.01 5.85 -0.03
C VAL A 54 -1.44 5.78 -0.46
N VAL A 55 -1.70 5.99 -1.75
CA VAL A 55 -3.04 5.97 -2.35
C VAL A 55 -3.12 4.89 -3.42
N ALA A 56 -4.13 4.02 -3.30
CA ALA A 56 -4.44 3.01 -4.30
C ALA A 56 -5.19 3.64 -5.48
N ASN A 57 -4.49 3.94 -6.56
CA ASN A 57 -5.11 4.41 -7.80
C ASN A 57 -5.56 3.22 -8.66
N SER A 58 -6.82 3.23 -9.11
CA SER A 58 -7.39 2.07 -9.81
C SER A 58 -7.63 2.25 -11.30
N PHE A 59 -7.89 3.47 -11.77
CA PHE A 59 -8.22 3.72 -13.17
C PHE A 59 -7.99 5.19 -13.50
N ASP A 60 -7.33 5.49 -14.61
CA ASP A 60 -7.02 6.88 -14.99
C ASP A 60 -8.04 7.51 -15.96
N GLY A 61 -9.11 6.78 -16.29
CA GLY A 61 -10.05 7.15 -17.34
C GLY A 61 -9.81 6.39 -18.66
N SER A 62 -8.64 5.77 -18.82
CA SER A 62 -8.23 5.03 -20.01
C SER A 62 -7.75 3.61 -19.72
N THR A 63 -6.99 3.40 -18.64
CA THR A 63 -6.38 2.10 -18.29
C THR A 63 -6.46 1.80 -16.79
N TYR A 64 -6.45 0.51 -16.44
CA TYR A 64 -6.29 0.03 -15.05
C TYR A 64 -4.82 -0.22 -14.69
N THR A 65 -3.88 -0.09 -15.63
CA THR A 65 -2.45 -0.01 -15.30
C THR A 65 -2.11 1.43 -14.93
N VAL A 66 -2.14 1.73 -13.63
CA VAL A 66 -2.01 3.09 -13.10
C VAL A 66 -1.01 3.09 -11.95
N ASP A 67 -0.18 4.12 -11.90
CA ASP A 67 0.72 4.34 -10.77
C ASP A 67 -0.09 4.64 -9.50
N SER A 68 0.19 3.89 -8.43
CA SER A 68 -0.24 4.31 -7.09
C SER A 68 0.62 5.49 -6.63
N ALA A 69 0.05 6.35 -5.79
CA ALA A 69 0.71 7.58 -5.36
C ALA A 69 1.30 7.42 -3.96
N LEU A 70 2.55 7.88 -3.76
CA LEU A 70 3.18 7.99 -2.45
C LEU A 70 3.49 9.45 -2.13
N TYR A 71 3.05 9.89 -0.96
CA TYR A 71 3.35 11.20 -0.42
C TYR A 71 4.01 11.09 0.95
N GLU A 72 4.84 12.07 1.27
CA GLU A 72 5.38 12.30 2.61
C GLU A 72 4.69 13.52 3.22
N TRP A 73 4.28 13.42 4.48
CA TRP A 73 3.77 14.55 5.24
C TRP A 73 4.93 15.32 5.88
N THR A 74 5.27 16.48 5.31
CA THR A 74 6.39 17.31 5.73
C THR A 74 6.04 18.80 5.67
N GLY A 75 6.58 19.61 6.59
CA GLY A 75 6.32 21.05 6.63
C GLY A 75 4.84 21.44 6.74
N GLY A 76 4.00 20.57 7.33
CA GLY A 76 2.56 20.79 7.48
C GLY A 76 1.72 20.55 6.22
N ARG A 77 2.27 19.86 5.21
CA ARG A 77 1.58 19.52 3.96
C ARG A 77 2.03 18.18 3.40
N LEU A 78 1.27 17.68 2.42
CA LEU A 78 1.68 16.56 1.58
C LEU A 78 2.69 17.01 0.52
N GLU A 79 3.80 16.30 0.41
CA GLU A 79 4.76 16.43 -0.69
C GLU A 79 4.92 15.07 -1.36
N ALA A 80 4.97 15.05 -2.68
CA ALA A 80 5.11 13.79 -3.40
C ALA A 80 6.51 13.20 -3.30
N VAL A 81 6.58 11.89 -3.13
CA VAL A 81 7.85 11.16 -3.13
C VAL A 81 8.31 10.96 -4.57
N ALA A 82 9.47 11.53 -4.91
CA ALA A 82 10.09 11.42 -6.23
C ALA A 82 11.48 10.74 -6.16
N PRO A 83 11.77 9.70 -6.95
CA PRO A 83 10.87 9.04 -7.90
C PRO A 83 9.74 8.29 -7.18
N ASN A 84 8.61 8.11 -7.88
CA ASN A 84 7.48 7.33 -7.37
C ASN A 84 7.88 5.84 -7.35
N PRO A 85 7.83 5.15 -6.20
CA PRO A 85 8.22 3.73 -6.15
C PRO A 85 7.12 2.76 -6.63
N PHE A 86 5.88 3.22 -6.83
CA PHE A 86 4.71 2.37 -7.10
C PHE A 86 4.20 2.51 -8.53
N GLU A 87 5.09 2.26 -9.48
CA GLU A 87 4.79 2.30 -10.90
C GLU A 87 3.95 1.10 -11.35
N ASN A 88 3.01 1.32 -12.28
CA ASN A 88 2.23 0.28 -12.96
C ASN A 88 1.47 -0.67 -12.03
N THR A 89 0.87 -0.16 -10.94
CA THR A 89 -0.07 -0.97 -10.15
C THR A 89 -1.31 -1.33 -10.98
N LYS A 90 -1.93 -2.47 -10.66
CA LYS A 90 -2.96 -3.10 -11.51
C LYS A 90 -4.33 -2.96 -10.88
N GLY A 91 -4.99 -1.86 -11.19
CA GLY A 91 -6.31 -1.52 -10.67
C GLY A 91 -6.29 -1.55 -9.16
N ALA A 92 -5.34 -0.88 -8.50
CA ALA A 92 -5.09 -1.06 -7.08
C ALA A 92 -6.34 -0.77 -6.24
N TYR A 93 -6.71 -1.69 -5.35
CA TYR A 93 -7.88 -1.55 -4.48
C TYR A 93 -7.52 -1.23 -3.04
N HIS A 94 -6.36 -1.65 -2.57
CA HIS A 94 -5.96 -1.53 -1.17
C HIS A 94 -4.44 -1.56 -1.02
N TRP A 95 -3.93 -0.79 -0.07
CA TRP A 95 -2.54 -0.87 0.40
C TRP A 95 -2.54 -1.27 1.87
N ARG A 96 -1.62 -2.15 2.27
CA ARG A 96 -1.41 -2.49 3.68
C ARG A 96 0.03 -2.30 4.08
N HIS A 97 0.28 -1.44 5.06
CA HIS A 97 1.56 -1.35 5.75
C HIS A 97 1.69 -2.44 6.80
N PHE A 98 2.90 -2.98 6.95
CA PHE A 98 3.24 -3.86 8.07
C PHE A 98 4.74 -3.83 8.38
N VAL A 99 5.08 -4.30 9.58
CA VAL A 99 6.47 -4.42 10.05
C VAL A 99 6.79 -5.88 10.32
N MET A 100 7.92 -6.35 9.80
CA MET A 100 8.42 -7.70 10.04
C MET A 100 9.93 -7.63 10.30
N GLY A 101 10.37 -8.12 11.46
CA GLY A 101 11.80 -8.11 11.82
C GLY A 101 12.40 -6.71 11.87
N GLY A 102 11.62 -5.69 12.24
CA GLY A 102 12.04 -4.28 12.27
C GLY A 102 12.10 -3.58 10.92
N ALA A 103 11.88 -4.29 9.80
CA ALA A 103 11.79 -3.69 8.48
C ALA A 103 10.33 -3.36 8.12
N HIS A 104 10.15 -2.25 7.39
CA HIS A 104 8.84 -1.78 6.92
C HIS A 104 8.53 -2.35 5.52
N TYR A 105 7.30 -2.80 5.35
CA TYR A 105 6.79 -3.38 4.12
C TYR A 105 5.44 -2.78 3.76
N LEU A 106 5.13 -2.83 2.47
CA LEU A 106 3.81 -2.54 1.93
C LEU A 106 3.38 -3.70 1.04
N VAL A 107 2.09 -4.01 1.00
CA VAL A 107 1.51 -4.91 0.01
C VAL A 107 0.33 -4.23 -0.68
N VAL A 108 0.31 -4.31 -2.02
CA VAL A 108 -0.80 -3.79 -2.84
C VAL A 108 -1.75 -4.91 -3.23
N ALA A 109 -3.06 -4.65 -3.09
CA ALA A 109 -4.11 -5.47 -3.67
C ALA A 109 -4.33 -5.07 -5.14
N ASN A 110 -3.68 -5.79 -6.04
CA ASN A 110 -3.91 -5.64 -7.47
C ASN A 110 -5.21 -6.37 -7.86
N HIS A 111 -6.22 -5.60 -8.23
CA HIS A 111 -7.56 -6.13 -8.48
C HIS A 111 -7.78 -6.49 -9.95
N TYR A 112 -7.33 -5.64 -10.89
CA TYR A 112 -7.63 -5.84 -12.31
C TYR A 112 -6.61 -5.18 -13.23
N ASP A 113 -6.25 -5.86 -14.32
CA ASP A 113 -5.36 -5.36 -15.37
C ASP A 113 -6.01 -5.57 -16.74
N ASP A 114 -6.45 -4.50 -17.39
CA ASP A 114 -7.02 -4.50 -18.74
C ASP A 114 -5.98 -4.69 -19.85
N GLN A 115 -4.69 -4.63 -19.53
CA GLN A 115 -3.59 -4.79 -20.47
C GLN A 115 -2.86 -6.13 -20.31
N GLY A 116 -3.35 -7.00 -19.42
CA GLY A 116 -2.63 -8.21 -19.03
C GLY A 116 -3.52 -9.25 -18.38
N ASN A 117 -3.23 -9.56 -17.12
CA ASN A 117 -3.77 -10.75 -16.44
C ASN A 117 -5.25 -10.61 -16.03
N GLY A 118 -5.93 -9.50 -16.34
CA GLY A 118 -7.27 -9.22 -15.84
C GLY A 118 -7.30 -9.34 -14.32
N TYR A 119 -8.27 -10.09 -13.81
CA TYR A 119 -8.41 -10.39 -12.40
C TYR A 119 -7.35 -11.36 -11.85
N GLY A 120 -6.53 -11.99 -12.70
CA GLY A 120 -5.41 -12.84 -12.28
C GLY A 120 -4.13 -12.07 -11.94
N SER A 121 -4.18 -10.75 -11.87
CA SER A 121 -3.01 -9.91 -11.60
C SER A 121 -2.43 -10.18 -10.21
N PRO A 122 -1.12 -10.47 -10.11
CA PRO A 122 -0.50 -10.74 -8.82
C PRO A 122 -0.41 -9.46 -8.00
N SER A 123 -0.65 -9.59 -6.69
CA SER A 123 -0.31 -8.56 -5.71
C SER A 123 1.22 -8.49 -5.53
N VAL A 124 1.73 -7.33 -5.10
CA VAL A 124 3.18 -7.11 -4.95
C VAL A 124 3.49 -6.62 -3.55
N ILE A 125 4.50 -7.22 -2.91
CA ILE A 125 5.11 -6.75 -1.67
C ILE A 125 6.28 -5.85 -2.02
N TYR A 126 6.35 -4.70 -1.36
CA TYR A 126 7.46 -3.76 -1.38
C TYR A 126 8.14 -3.71 -0.03
N LYS A 127 9.46 -3.54 -0.01
CA LYS A 127 10.26 -3.35 1.21
C LYS A 127 10.89 -1.97 1.19
N LEU A 128 10.88 -1.28 2.33
CA LEU A 128 11.61 -0.04 2.51
C LEU A 128 13.06 -0.33 2.89
N ALA A 129 14.00 0.26 2.15
CA ALA A 129 15.42 0.22 2.49
C ALA A 129 16.11 1.52 2.09
N TYR A 130 17.22 1.86 2.76
CA TYR A 130 18.05 2.99 2.36
C TYR A 130 18.69 2.72 1.00
N SER A 131 18.47 3.63 0.04
CA SER A 131 19.10 3.61 -1.26
C SER A 131 20.25 4.61 -1.28
N ALA A 132 21.49 4.10 -1.29
CA ALA A 132 22.68 4.95 -1.40
C ALA A 132 22.70 5.77 -2.71
N ALA A 133 22.14 5.23 -3.79
CA ALA A 133 22.05 5.92 -5.08
C ALA A 133 21.09 7.12 -5.04
N LEU A 134 20.01 7.04 -4.23
CA LEU A 134 19.05 8.14 -4.07
C LEU A 134 19.36 9.03 -2.85
N GLY A 135 20.29 8.61 -1.99
CA GLY A 135 20.59 9.30 -0.73
C GLY A 135 19.45 9.29 0.29
N LYS A 136 18.49 8.35 0.18
CA LYS A 136 17.28 8.28 1.00
C LYS A 136 16.65 6.89 1.00
N SER A 137 15.70 6.62 1.90
CA SER A 137 14.91 5.40 1.86
C SER A 137 14.01 5.35 0.62
N ALA A 138 13.88 4.16 0.04
CA ALA A 138 13.01 3.90 -1.09
C ALA A 138 12.34 2.53 -0.94
N PHE A 139 11.09 2.46 -1.35
CA PHE A 139 10.39 1.19 -1.49
C PHE A 139 10.82 0.51 -2.79
N THR A 140 11.13 -0.79 -2.71
CA THR A 140 11.41 -1.62 -3.89
C THR A 140 10.57 -2.88 -3.85
N PRO A 141 10.08 -3.36 -5.01
CA PRO A 141 9.32 -4.60 -5.07
C PRO A 141 10.22 -5.77 -4.68
N VAL A 142 9.73 -6.64 -3.80
CA VAL A 142 10.48 -7.78 -3.27
C VAL A 142 9.83 -9.11 -3.56
N GLN A 143 8.50 -9.15 -3.74
CA GLN A 143 7.83 -10.41 -4.05
C GLN A 143 6.48 -10.18 -4.70
N SER A 144 6.13 -11.01 -5.68
CA SER A 144 4.78 -11.10 -6.22
C SER A 144 4.03 -12.29 -5.61
N ILE A 145 2.75 -12.12 -5.33
CA ILE A 145 1.87 -13.16 -4.79
C ILE A 145 0.68 -13.32 -5.73
N SER A 146 0.46 -14.54 -6.21
CA SER A 146 -0.71 -14.85 -7.04
C SER A 146 -2.00 -14.65 -6.25
N THR A 147 -2.83 -13.75 -6.76
CA THR A 147 -4.15 -13.38 -6.22
C THR A 147 -5.20 -13.44 -7.32
N ALA A 148 -6.47 -13.39 -6.94
CA ALA A 148 -7.59 -13.38 -7.86
C ALA A 148 -8.54 -12.23 -7.48
N GLY A 149 -8.44 -11.12 -8.22
CA GLY A 149 -9.16 -9.90 -7.94
C GLY A 149 -8.93 -9.46 -6.50
N ALA A 150 -7.68 -9.23 -6.10
CA ALA A 150 -7.41 -8.91 -4.70
C ALA A 150 -8.18 -7.63 -4.31
N ALA A 151 -9.03 -7.73 -3.30
CA ALA A 151 -9.82 -6.61 -2.82
C ALA A 151 -9.18 -5.94 -1.60
N ALA A 152 -8.56 -6.72 -0.72
CA ALA A 152 -7.93 -6.23 0.50
C ALA A 152 -6.82 -7.17 0.97
N TRP A 153 -5.87 -6.59 1.70
CA TRP A 153 -4.82 -7.30 2.42
C TRP A 153 -4.87 -6.94 3.90
N GLU A 154 -4.69 -7.94 4.76
CA GLU A 154 -4.54 -7.74 6.19
C GLU A 154 -3.26 -8.42 6.68
N ALA A 155 -2.51 -7.71 7.52
CA ALA A 155 -1.28 -8.22 8.11
C ALA A 155 -1.48 -8.43 9.62
N PHE A 156 -1.05 -9.57 10.12
CA PHE A 156 -1.16 -9.88 11.55
C PHE A 156 0.01 -10.75 12.01
N ALA A 157 0.24 -10.78 13.32
CA ALA A 157 1.29 -11.58 13.93
C ALA A 157 0.69 -12.60 14.91
N VAL A 158 1.29 -13.79 14.94
CA VAL A 158 1.01 -14.83 15.94
C VAL A 158 2.34 -15.25 16.53
N GLY A 159 2.62 -14.83 17.77
CA GLY A 159 3.95 -14.96 18.37
C GLY A 159 4.97 -14.14 17.57
N GLU A 160 6.07 -14.77 17.14
CA GLU A 160 7.10 -14.12 16.33
C GLU A 160 6.90 -14.28 14.81
N ASP A 161 5.83 -14.93 14.40
CA ASP A 161 5.52 -15.20 13.00
C ASP A 161 4.59 -14.11 12.45
N THR A 162 4.90 -13.62 11.25
CA THR A 162 4.07 -12.66 10.51
C THR A 162 3.26 -13.38 9.43
N TYR A 163 2.00 -12.98 9.30
CA TYR A 163 1.05 -13.52 8.34
C TYR A 163 0.41 -12.42 7.51
N LEU A 164 0.01 -12.77 6.29
CA LEU A 164 -0.82 -11.94 5.41
C LEU A 164 -2.06 -12.71 5.02
N ALA A 165 -3.23 -12.10 5.14
CA ALA A 165 -4.48 -12.60 4.59
C ALA A 165 -4.92 -11.74 3.39
N VAL A 166 -5.33 -12.39 2.30
CA VAL A 166 -5.93 -11.72 1.14
C VAL A 166 -7.39 -12.09 1.01
N ALA A 167 -8.22 -11.07 0.77
CA ALA A 167 -9.57 -11.23 0.28
C ALA A 167 -9.56 -11.33 -1.25
N ASN A 168 -9.73 -12.53 -1.80
CA ASN A 168 -9.89 -12.72 -3.25
C ASN A 168 -11.36 -12.49 -3.63
N TYR A 169 -11.61 -11.59 -4.58
CA TYR A 169 -12.96 -11.18 -4.96
C TYR A 169 -13.51 -11.96 -6.15
N PHE A 170 -12.82 -11.92 -7.29
CA PHE A 170 -13.29 -12.49 -8.55
C PHE A 170 -12.10 -12.99 -9.36
N ASN A 171 -12.22 -14.15 -10.03
CA ASN A 171 -11.14 -14.71 -10.85
C ASN A 171 -11.29 -14.44 -12.35
N GLY A 172 -12.28 -13.64 -12.75
CA GLY A 172 -12.66 -13.47 -14.15
C GLY A 172 -13.84 -14.33 -14.60
N SER A 173 -14.32 -15.25 -13.76
CA SER A 173 -15.45 -16.14 -14.09
C SER A 173 -16.50 -16.24 -12.99
N HIS A 174 -16.12 -16.40 -11.71
CA HIS A 174 -17.06 -16.49 -10.59
C HIS A 174 -16.47 -15.91 -9.28
N PHE A 175 -17.36 -15.64 -8.31
CA PHE A 175 -17.01 -15.11 -6.99
C PHE A 175 -16.77 -16.20 -5.94
N ASP A 176 -17.10 -17.46 -6.23
CA ASP A 176 -16.87 -18.60 -5.33
C ASP A 176 -15.37 -18.99 -5.33
N ILE A 177 -14.51 -18.10 -4.84
CA ILE A 177 -13.05 -18.28 -4.79
C ILE A 177 -12.53 -18.10 -3.38
N ASN A 178 -11.66 -18.99 -2.93
CA ASN A 178 -11.16 -18.95 -1.56
C ASN A 178 -10.22 -17.76 -1.34
N SER A 179 -10.37 -17.15 -0.17
CA SER A 179 -9.36 -16.25 0.39
C SER A 179 -8.17 -17.08 0.91
N LYS A 180 -7.00 -16.45 1.10
CA LYS A 180 -5.78 -17.17 1.47
C LYS A 180 -5.05 -16.48 2.61
N VAL A 181 -4.46 -17.28 3.49
CA VAL A 181 -3.51 -16.85 4.51
C VAL A 181 -2.13 -17.37 4.14
N PHE A 182 -1.16 -16.47 4.21
CA PHE A 182 0.24 -16.73 3.96
C PHE A 182 1.05 -16.48 5.23
N LYS A 183 2.02 -17.35 5.50
CA LYS A 183 3.08 -17.10 6.47
C LYS A 183 4.28 -16.48 5.76
N LEU A 184 4.80 -15.39 6.30
CA LEU A 184 6.05 -14.78 5.86
C LEU A 184 7.18 -15.37 6.69
N ALA A 185 7.96 -16.27 6.10
CA ALA A 185 9.14 -16.79 6.77
C ALA A 185 10.27 -15.75 6.73
N ARG A 186 10.84 -15.46 7.90
CA ARG A 186 12.14 -14.78 8.00
C ARG A 186 13.17 -15.66 7.30
N THR A 187 13.64 -15.23 6.14
CA THR A 187 14.93 -15.71 5.65
C THR A 187 15.99 -15.03 6.53
N ASN A 188 17.08 -15.74 6.82
CA ASN A 188 18.20 -15.34 7.67
C ASN A 188 18.51 -13.82 7.58
N PRO A 189 18.89 -13.12 8.67
CA PRO A 189 19.28 -11.69 8.66
C PRO A 189 20.07 -11.23 7.43
N ASP A 190 20.85 -12.13 6.83
CA ASP A 190 21.72 -11.87 5.68
C ASP A 190 21.16 -12.35 4.30
N THR A 191 19.87 -12.72 4.16
CA THR A 191 19.27 -13.18 2.88
C THR A 191 17.86 -12.60 2.62
N PRO A 192 17.41 -12.44 1.37
CA PRO A 192 17.24 -11.10 0.83
C PRO A 192 15.79 -10.60 0.89
N LEU A 193 14.79 -11.49 1.01
CA LEU A 193 13.37 -11.16 0.84
C LEU A 193 12.52 -12.11 1.72
N PRO A 194 11.35 -11.68 2.22
CA PRO A 194 10.43 -12.59 2.89
C PRO A 194 10.13 -13.79 1.99
N ARG A 195 10.09 -15.01 2.53
CA ARG A 195 9.56 -16.15 1.79
C ARG A 195 8.08 -16.29 2.13
N VAL A 196 7.20 -15.94 1.18
CA VAL A 196 5.75 -16.16 1.29
C VAL A 196 5.42 -17.65 1.09
N VAL A 197 4.75 -18.25 2.08
CA VAL A 197 4.23 -19.62 2.01
C VAL A 197 2.73 -19.58 2.29
N SER A 198 1.91 -20.09 1.36
CA SER A 198 0.47 -20.27 1.61
C SER A 198 0.29 -21.32 2.69
N VAL A 199 -0.40 -20.98 3.78
CA VAL A 199 -0.60 -21.90 4.93
C VAL A 199 -2.04 -22.33 5.10
N GLN A 200 -3.00 -21.53 4.63
CA GLN A 200 -4.41 -21.85 4.78
C GLN A 200 -5.25 -21.20 3.68
N SER A 201 -6.31 -21.88 3.26
CA SER A 201 -7.39 -21.30 2.46
C SER A 201 -8.61 -21.06 3.35
N ILE A 202 -9.27 -19.92 3.18
CA ILE A 202 -10.51 -19.57 3.84
C ILE A 202 -11.62 -19.67 2.79
N PRO A 203 -12.56 -20.63 2.93
CA PRO A 203 -13.63 -20.83 1.95
C PRO A 203 -14.59 -19.64 1.86
N THR A 204 -14.98 -19.26 0.64
CA THR A 204 -15.97 -18.19 0.42
C THR A 204 -17.42 -18.69 0.53
N ARG A 205 -17.61 -20.01 0.45
CA ARG A 205 -18.82 -20.72 0.90
C ARG A 205 -18.40 -22.02 1.57
N GLU A 206 -19.13 -22.42 2.62
CA GLU A 206 -18.99 -23.79 3.12
C GLU A 206 -19.35 -24.76 1.99
N LEU A 207 -18.52 -25.79 1.82
CA LEU A 207 -18.98 -27.03 1.19
C LEU A 207 -20.05 -27.60 2.12
N MET A 208 -21.30 -27.15 1.97
CA MET A 208 -22.41 -27.99 2.37
C MET A 208 -22.35 -29.19 1.42
N SER A 209 -21.69 -30.26 1.86
CA SER A 209 -21.86 -31.57 1.25
C SER A 209 -23.36 -31.89 1.31
N MET A 210 -24.03 -31.87 0.15
CA MET A 210 -25.32 -32.57 0.00
C MET A 210 -25.07 -34.07 -0.06
#